data_AF-A0A8X7QIE6-F1
#
_entry.id   AF-A0A8X7QIE6-F1
#
_cell.length_a   1.000
_cell.length_b   1.000
_cell.length_c   1.000
_cell.angle_alpha   90.00
_cell.angle_beta   90.00
_cell.angle_gamma   90.00
#
_symmetry.space_group_name_H-M   'P 1'
#
loop_
_entity.id
_entity.type
_entity.pdbx_description
1 polymer ?
#
loop_
_entity_poly.entity_id
_entity_poly.type
_entity_poly.pdbx_seq_one_letter_code
_entity_poly.pdbx_strand_id
1 'polypeptide(L)' 'MSKEIADLKAKGGSFERVAGPATTDTMEKKPLDPNIVGQEIVLADAWQKLNTDEVGIMGLYGMGGVGKTVLLDQINNK' A
#
# COMPACT_ATOMS: atom_id res chain seq x y z
N MET A 1 -10.34 41.79 15.61
CA MET A 1 -9.20 40.96 15.19
C MET A 1 -7.94 41.59 15.75
N SER A 2 -7.10 40.85 16.46
CA SER A 2 -5.83 41.35 17.02
C SER A 2 -4.85 41.71 15.89
N LYS A 3 -4.04 42.74 16.12
CA LYS A 3 -3.06 43.29 15.15
C LYS A 3 -2.09 42.20 14.65
N GLU A 4 -1.71 41.30 15.55
CA GLU A 4 -0.90 40.11 15.29
C GLU A 4 -1.45 39.21 14.17
N ILE A 5 -2.76 38.95 14.15
CA ILE A 5 -3.39 38.08 13.14
C ILE A 5 -3.39 38.77 11.77
N ALA A 6 -3.57 40.10 11.74
CA ALA A 6 -3.53 40.88 10.50
C ALA A 6 -2.11 40.90 9.91
N ASP A 7 -1.10 41.09 10.76
CA ASP A 7 0.30 41.10 10.33
C ASP A 7 0.76 39.73 9.81
N LEU A 8 0.31 38.64 10.43
CA LEU A 8 0.60 37.27 9.96
C LEU A 8 -0.07 36.97 8.61
N LYS A 9 -1.29 37.46 8.38
CA LYS A 9 -1.96 37.33 7.07
C LYS A 9 -1.28 38.19 6.00
N ALA A 10 -0.89 39.41 6.33
CA ALA A 10 -0.18 40.32 5.42
C ALA A 10 1.20 39.80 5.02
N LYS A 11 1.88 39.07 5.92
CA LYS A 11 3.17 38.44 5.66
C LYS A 11 3.11 37.23 4.72
N GLY A 12 1.93 36.69 4.41
CA GLY A 12 1.73 35.63 3.42
C GLY A 12 2.75 34.49 3.55
N GLY A 13 2.54 33.58 4.51
CA GLY A 13 3.46 32.46 4.72
C GLY A 13 3.72 31.65 3.45
N SER A 14 4.99 31.31 3.19
CA SER A 14 5.40 30.39 2.12
C SER A 14 4.91 28.98 2.46
N PHE A 15 3.67 28.68 2.11
CA PHE A 15 3.06 27.35 2.20
C PHE A 15 3.05 26.66 0.84
N GLU A 16 4.12 26.85 0.08
CA GLU A 16 4.23 26.37 -1.30
C GLU A 16 4.14 24.83 -1.36
N ARG A 17 4.56 24.15 -0.29
CA ARG A 17 4.34 22.72 -0.08
C ARG A 17 4.28 22.37 1.40
N VAL A 18 3.08 22.16 1.91
CA VAL A 18 2.82 21.71 3.30
C VAL A 18 2.81 20.19 3.46
N ALA A 19 2.64 19.46 2.36
CA ALA A 19 2.72 18.01 2.31
C ALA A 19 3.37 17.57 1.00
N GLY A 20 4.20 16.54 1.06
CA GLY A 20 4.75 15.87 -0.12
C GLY A 20 3.97 14.62 -0.51
N PRO A 21 4.20 14.08 -1.72
CA PRO A 21 3.79 12.71 -2.02
C PRO A 21 4.34 11.77 -0.96
N ALA A 22 3.56 10.77 -0.58
CA ALA A 22 4.05 9.70 0.28
C ALA A 22 5.32 9.12 -0.34
N THR A 23 6.39 9.00 0.45
CA THR A 23 7.52 8.18 0.06
C THR A 23 7.01 6.74 0.00
N THR A 24 7.13 6.10 -1.16
CA THR A 24 6.97 4.65 -1.25
C THR A 24 8.17 4.05 -0.53
N ASP A 25 7.96 3.52 0.67
CA ASP A 25 8.99 2.70 1.31
C ASP A 25 9.35 1.56 0.36
N THR A 26 10.65 1.32 0.18
CA THR A 26 11.12 0.16 -0.57
C THR A 26 10.63 -1.09 0.15
N MET A 27 9.68 -1.81 -0.47
CA MET A 27 9.20 -3.08 0.06
C MET A 27 10.36 -4.07 0.10
N GLU A 28 10.67 -4.58 1.29
CA GLU A 28 11.61 -5.68 1.43
C GLU A 28 10.95 -7.00 1.00
N LYS A 29 11.67 -7.78 0.20
CA LYS A 29 11.22 -9.14 -0.15
C LYS A 29 11.20 -10.00 1.10
N LYS A 30 10.07 -10.67 1.33
CA LYS A 30 9.96 -11.67 2.39
C LYS A 30 10.62 -12.98 1.96
N PRO A 31 11.28 -13.71 2.86
CA PRO A 31 11.70 -15.08 2.58
C PRO A 31 10.49 -15.96 2.25
N LEU A 32 10.58 -16.73 1.16
CA LEU A 32 9.55 -17.70 0.76
C LEU A 32 10.15 -19.11 0.74
N ASP A 33 9.35 -20.09 1.15
CA ASP A 33 9.70 -21.50 0.99
C ASP A 33 9.74 -21.84 -0.52
N PRO A 34 10.83 -22.43 -1.04
CA PRO A 34 10.91 -22.79 -2.45
C PRO A 34 9.92 -23.89 -2.87
N ASN A 35 9.29 -24.59 -1.92
CA ASN A 35 8.37 -25.71 -2.17
C ASN A 35 6.89 -25.30 -2.18
N ILE A 36 6.58 -24.00 -2.28
CA ILE A 36 5.19 -23.54 -2.43
C ILE A 36 4.67 -23.94 -3.82
N VAL A 37 3.59 -24.71 -3.87
CA VAL A 37 2.93 -25.16 -5.11
C VAL A 37 1.41 -25.08 -4.99
N GLY A 38 0.70 -25.05 -6.12
CA GLY A 38 -0.76 -25.17 -6.20
C GLY A 38 -1.53 -23.88 -5.94
N GLN A 39 -0.85 -22.73 -5.92
CA GLN A 39 -1.46 -21.40 -5.74
C GLN A 39 -1.32 -20.50 -6.97
N GLU A 40 -0.82 -21.01 -8.09
CA GLU A 40 -0.40 -20.23 -9.26
C GLU A 40 -1.56 -19.46 -9.88
N ILE A 41 -2.73 -20.10 -10.00
CA ILE A 41 -3.94 -19.51 -10.58
C ILE A 41 -4.45 -18.38 -9.68
N VAL A 42 -4.54 -18.63 -8.37
CA VAL A 42 -5.07 -17.65 -7.40
C VAL A 42 -4.11 -16.47 -7.26
N LEU A 43 -2.80 -16.73 -7.28
CA LEU A 43 -1.77 -15.69 -7.26
C LEU A 43 -1.86 -14.79 -8.49
N ALA A 44 -2.03 -15.37 -9.68
CA ALA A 44 -2.15 -14.60 -10.91
C ALA A 44 -3.42 -13.72 -10.92
N ASP A 45 -4.55 -14.29 -10.51
CA ASP A 45 -5.84 -13.59 -10.43
C ASP A 45 -5.83 -12.46 -9.37
N ALA A 46 -5.28 -12.72 -8.18
CA ALA A 46 -5.13 -11.72 -7.14
C ALA A 46 -4.20 -10.58 -7.58
N TRP A 47 -3.06 -10.92 -8.21
CA TRP A 47 -2.13 -9.92 -8.74
C TRP A 47 -2.77 -9.05 -9.84
N GLN A 48 -3.50 -9.66 -10.76
CA GLN A 48 -4.20 -8.92 -11.81
C GLN A 48 -5.21 -7.92 -11.21
N LYS A 49 -6.03 -8.36 -10.26
CA LYS A 49 -7.05 -7.53 -9.61
C LYS A 49 -6.47 -6.41 -8.75
N LEU A 50 -5.30 -6.62 -8.13
CA LEU A 50 -4.64 -5.56 -7.35
C LEU A 50 -3.99 -4.49 -8.25
N ASN A 51 -3.58 -4.85 -9.46
CA ASN A 51 -2.99 -3.90 -10.42
C ASN A 51 -4.03 -3.14 -11.25
N THR A 52 -5.33 -3.37 -11.03
CA THR A 52 -6.39 -2.55 -11.63
C THR A 52 -6.74 -1.38 -10.72
N ASP A 53 -6.77 -0.16 -11.28
CA ASP A 53 -7.04 1.11 -10.57
C ASP A 53 -8.39 1.15 -9.83
N GLU A 54 -9.30 0.22 -10.12
CA GLU A 54 -10.64 0.14 -9.52
C GLU A 54 -10.65 -0.54 -8.13
N VAL A 55 -9.60 -1.29 -7.76
CA VAL A 55 -9.58 -2.07 -6.52
C VAL A 55 -8.74 -1.37 -5.45
N GLY A 56 -9.40 -0.79 -4.45
CA GLY A 56 -8.72 -0.17 -3.31
C GLY A 56 -8.30 -1.15 -2.21
N ILE A 57 -9.05 -2.24 -1.99
CA ILE A 57 -8.80 -3.22 -0.92
C ILE A 57 -9.26 -4.62 -1.39
N MET A 58 -8.46 -5.64 -1.13
CA MET A 58 -8.81 -7.06 -1.35
C MET A 58 -8.72 -7.85 -0.04
N GLY A 59 -9.72 -8.70 0.21
CA GLY A 59 -9.75 -9.62 1.36
C GLY A 59 -9.58 -11.08 0.94
N LEU A 60 -8.74 -11.84 1.65
CA LEU A 60 -8.57 -13.28 1.49
C LEU A 60 -9.19 -14.02 2.69
N TYR A 61 -10.08 -14.98 2.43
CA TYR A 61 -10.78 -15.76 3.47
C TYR A 61 -10.68 -17.28 3.19
N GLY A 62 -10.93 -18.09 4.22
CA GLY A 62 -10.85 -19.55 4.13
C GLY A 62 -10.41 -20.22 5.45
N MET A 63 -10.46 -21.55 5.49
CA MET A 63 -10.07 -22.35 6.67
C MET A 63 -8.64 -22.09 7.15
N GLY A 64 -8.32 -22.46 8.39
CA GLY A 64 -6.95 -22.42 8.90
C GLY A 64 -6.02 -23.33 8.10
N GLY A 65 -4.76 -22.94 7.92
CA GLY A 65 -3.75 -23.77 7.25
C GLY A 65 -3.78 -23.82 5.72
N VAL A 66 -4.80 -23.26 5.05
CA VAL A 66 -4.91 -23.29 3.57
C VAL A 66 -3.91 -22.39 2.82
N GLY A 67 -3.01 -21.71 3.53
CA GLY A 67 -1.96 -20.89 2.90
C GLY A 67 -2.33 -19.45 2.54
N LYS A 68 -3.38 -18.87 3.14
CA LYS A 68 -3.77 -17.45 2.89
C LYS A 68 -2.62 -16.46 3.11
N THR A 69 -1.88 -16.61 4.22
CA THR A 69 -0.72 -15.76 4.52
C THR A 69 0.42 -16.00 3.54
N VAL A 70 0.62 -17.25 3.11
CA VAL A 70 1.63 -17.61 2.12
C VAL A 70 1.34 -16.92 0.78
N LEU A 71 0.08 -16.90 0.35
CA LEU A 71 -0.34 -16.19 -0.85
C LEU A 71 -0.07 -14.68 -0.76
N LEU A 72 -0.34 -14.06 0.40
CA LEU A 72 -0.03 -12.64 0.63
C LEU A 72 1.47 -12.36 0.57
N ASP A 73 2.30 -13.24 1.13
CA ASP A 73 3.76 -13.09 1.05
C ASP A 73 4.28 -13.24 -0.39
N GLN A 74 3.66 -14.10 -1.20
CA GLN A 74 3.95 -14.20 -2.63
C GLN A 74 3.55 -12.95 -3.42
N ILE A 75 2.39 -12.35 -3.11
CA ILE A 75 1.92 -11.09 -3.72
C ILE A 75 2.87 -9.94 -3.36
N ASN A 76 3.28 -9.82 -2.09
CA ASN A 76 4.21 -8.78 -1.64
C ASN A 76 5.57 -8.82 -2.36
N ASN A 77 5.98 -9.99 -2.82
CA ASN A 77 7.27 -10.20 -3.47
C ASN A 77 7.25 -10.06 -4.99
N LYS A 78 6.06 -9.84 -5.58
CA LYS A 78 5.88 -9.54 -7.00
C LYS A 78 5.94 -8.04 -7.24
#